data_AF-A0A139JWJ6-F1
#
_entry.id   AF-A0A139JWJ6-F1
#
_cell.length_a   1.000
_cell.length_b   1.000
_cell.length_c   1.000
_cell.angle_alpha   90.00
_cell.angle_beta   90.00
_cell.angle_gamma   90.00
#
_symmetry.space_group_name_H-M   'P 1'
#
loop_
_entity.id
_entity.type
_entity.pdbx_description
1 polymer ?
#
loop_
_entity_poly.entity_id
_entity_poly.type
_entity_poly.pdbx_seq_one_letter_code
_entity_poly.pdbx_strand_id
1 'polypeptide(L)'
;MNKETIHIENLSIGYPGKGDVKVVADGICAGINSGELTCLLGANGVGKSTLLRTLSAFQPKLGGNIFIEGKEIGDYTDKQLSRVISVVLTEKCDIRNMSVVELIGLGRSPYTGFWGTLSKEDKTVVDKSIALVGIPHLAHRMVHTLSDGERQKVMIAKALAQETPVIYLDEPTAFLDFPSKVEMMQLLHQLSRQTDKTIFLSTHDLELALQIADKIWLMDKVNGVTIGTPEDLSLNGSLSNFFARKGIAFDLETGLFRVANEYTSQIRLAGHGQKYAMVRKALQRNGILANRNVESEIYIETGDLKGDGSFVFHRPGKEPVTVYSIEKLLQIVLSFHSL
;
A
#
# COMPACT_ATOMS: atom_id res chain seq x y z
N MET A 1 12.74 22.01 -3.18
CA MET A 1 12.63 20.96 -2.15
C MET A 1 11.26 21.12 -1.53
N ASN A 2 10.54 20.02 -1.34
CA ASN A 2 9.26 20.04 -0.66
C ASN A 2 9.47 20.47 0.80
N LYS A 3 8.46 21.12 1.39
CA LYS A 3 8.53 21.60 2.77
C LYS A 3 8.34 20.41 3.72
N GLU A 4 9.20 20.28 4.73
CA GLU A 4 8.95 19.31 5.80
C GLU A 4 7.75 19.76 6.65
N THR A 5 6.68 18.97 6.62
CA THR A 5 5.42 19.28 7.31
C THR A 5 5.32 18.55 8.64
N ILE A 6 5.93 17.36 8.76
CA ILE A 6 5.99 16.60 10.01
C ILE A 6 7.45 16.27 10.31
N HIS A 7 7.89 16.57 11.53
CA HIS A 7 9.21 16.22 12.05
C HIS A 7 9.08 15.46 13.36
N ILE A 8 9.80 14.35 13.48
CA ILE A 8 9.72 13.43 14.62
C ILE A 8 11.12 13.26 15.22
N GLU A 9 11.22 13.46 16.53
CA GLU A 9 12.47 13.33 17.28
C GLU A 9 12.32 12.29 18.40
N ASN A 10 13.09 11.20 18.30
CA ASN A 10 13.18 10.12 19.30
C ASN A 10 11.81 9.68 19.85
N LEU A 11 10.82 9.55 18.96
CA LEU A 11 9.45 9.25 19.37
C LEU A 11 9.34 7.82 19.90
N SER A 12 8.66 7.72 21.04
CA SER A 12 8.26 6.47 21.67
C SER A 12 6.74 6.32 21.63
N ILE A 13 6.26 5.17 21.16
CA ILE A 13 4.83 4.87 21.04
C ILE A 13 4.48 3.59 21.77
N GLY A 14 3.26 3.52 22.30
CA GLY A 14 2.78 2.35 23.01
C GLY A 14 1.60 2.65 23.91
N TYR A 15 1.25 1.70 24.77
CA TYR A 15 0.02 1.75 25.56
C TYR A 15 0.32 1.90 27.05
N PRO A 16 -0.28 2.88 27.74
CA PRO A 16 -0.26 2.92 29.20
C PRO A 16 -1.11 1.76 29.75
N GLY A 17 -0.50 0.87 30.52
CA GLY A 17 -1.17 -0.23 31.22
C GLY A 17 -1.43 0.08 32.70
N LYS A 18 -2.18 -0.80 33.38
CA LYS A 18 -2.40 -0.73 34.83
C LYS A 18 -1.11 -1.13 35.57
N GLY A 19 -0.16 -0.21 35.66
CA GLY A 19 1.09 -0.35 36.43
C GLY A 19 2.35 -0.57 35.60
N ASP A 20 2.24 -0.79 34.29
CA ASP A 20 3.39 -0.91 33.37
C ASP A 20 3.06 -0.29 32.01
N VAL A 21 4.07 0.26 31.34
CA VAL A 21 3.94 0.90 30.02
C VAL A 21 4.41 -0.08 28.96
N LYS A 22 3.51 -0.49 28.07
CA LYS A 22 3.88 -1.34 26.94
C LYS A 22 4.39 -0.48 25.78
N VAL A 23 5.71 -0.34 25.68
CA VAL A 23 6.36 0.26 24.51
C VAL A 23 6.18 -0.66 23.30
N VAL A 24 5.72 -0.10 22.19
CA VAL A 24 5.49 -0.80 20.92
C VAL A 24 6.65 -0.52 19.96
N ALA A 25 7.10 0.73 19.88
CA ALA A 25 8.30 1.13 19.16
C ALA A 25 8.89 2.37 19.82
N ASP A 26 10.21 2.54 19.68
CA ASP A 26 10.98 3.58 20.36
C ASP A 26 12.07 4.14 19.44
N GLY A 27 12.55 5.34 19.74
CA GLY A 27 13.65 5.98 19.00
C GLY A 27 13.33 6.31 17.54
N ILE A 28 12.06 6.58 17.22
CA ILE A 28 11.66 6.92 15.85
C ILE A 28 12.09 8.36 15.55
N CYS A 29 12.92 8.54 14.52
CA CYS A 29 13.36 9.85 14.00
C CYS A 29 13.05 9.92 12.51
N ALA A 30 12.25 10.91 12.10
CA ALA A 30 11.74 10.97 10.73
C ALA A 30 11.18 12.34 10.34
N GLY A 31 11.27 12.65 9.04
CA GLY A 31 10.58 13.76 8.41
C GLY A 31 9.56 13.26 7.37
N ILE A 32 8.46 14.00 7.20
CA ILE A 32 7.48 13.79 6.12
C ILE A 32 7.22 15.14 5.43
N ASN A 33 7.35 15.19 4.11
CA ASN A 33 7.24 16.44 3.37
C ASN A 33 5.85 16.63 2.72
N SER A 34 5.54 17.89 2.44
CA SER A 34 4.40 18.29 1.61
C SER A 34 4.53 17.72 0.20
N GLY A 35 3.40 17.51 -0.46
CA GLY A 35 3.38 17.00 -1.83
C GLY A 35 3.83 15.54 -2.00
N GLU A 36 4.06 14.80 -0.89
CA GLU A 36 4.48 13.41 -0.90
C GLU A 36 3.36 12.47 -0.42
N LEU A 37 3.25 11.33 -1.10
CA LEU A 37 2.53 10.16 -0.62
C LEU A 37 3.49 9.22 0.12
N THR A 38 3.36 9.14 1.44
CA THR A 38 4.14 8.24 2.30
C THR A 38 3.30 7.03 2.72
N CYS A 39 3.80 5.81 2.48
CA CYS A 39 3.15 4.58 2.91
C CYS A 39 3.90 3.90 4.06
N LEU A 40 3.17 3.64 5.15
CA LEU A 40 3.61 2.86 6.30
C LEU A 40 3.28 1.38 6.09
N LEU A 41 4.33 0.57 5.98
CA LEU A 41 4.26 -0.87 5.77
C LEU A 41 4.82 -1.59 7.00
N GLY A 42 4.32 -2.80 7.25
CA GLY A 42 4.60 -3.47 8.52
C GLY A 42 3.79 -4.75 8.66
N ALA A 43 4.34 -5.75 9.37
CA ALA A 43 3.57 -6.94 9.75
C ALA A 43 2.36 -6.58 10.63
N ASN A 44 1.39 -7.50 10.73
CA ASN A 44 0.25 -7.31 11.64
C ASN A 44 0.76 -7.23 13.09
N GLY A 45 0.23 -6.26 13.85
CA GLY A 45 0.60 -6.07 15.25
C GLY A 45 2.00 -5.49 15.50
N VAL A 46 2.70 -4.98 14.46
CA VAL A 46 4.01 -4.33 14.65
C VAL A 46 3.91 -2.93 15.26
N GLY A 47 2.73 -2.29 15.18
CA GLY A 47 2.49 -0.95 15.74
C GLY A 47 2.07 0.12 14.74
N LYS A 48 1.74 -0.23 13.48
CA LYS A 48 1.32 0.75 12.46
C LYS A 48 0.17 1.66 12.91
N SER A 49 -0.93 1.06 13.36
CA SER A 49 -2.09 1.82 13.85
C SER A 49 -1.78 2.58 15.14
N THR A 50 -0.86 2.08 15.97
CA THR A 50 -0.37 2.81 17.16
C THR A 50 0.38 4.07 16.74
N LEU A 51 1.32 3.95 15.79
CA LEU A 51 2.06 5.09 15.23
C LEU A 51 1.10 6.11 14.61
N LEU A 52 0.20 5.67 13.74
CA LEU A 52 -0.75 6.54 13.06
C LEU A 52 -1.65 7.29 14.07
N ARG A 53 -2.18 6.61 15.09
CA ARG A 53 -2.98 7.24 16.15
C ARG A 53 -2.18 8.22 17.01
N THR A 54 -0.90 7.94 17.26
CA THR A 54 -0.03 8.87 17.98
C THR A 54 0.29 10.11 17.14
N LEU A 55 0.58 9.95 15.85
CA LEU A 55 0.82 11.05 14.91
C LEU A 55 -0.44 11.91 14.67
N SER A 56 -1.63 11.33 14.87
CA SER A 56 -2.91 12.03 14.77
C SER A 56 -3.46 12.56 16.10
N ALA A 57 -2.67 12.49 17.18
CA ALA A 57 -3.06 12.85 18.56
C ALA A 57 -4.29 12.10 19.13
N PHE A 58 -4.71 10.99 18.54
CA PHE A 58 -5.75 10.12 19.11
C PHE A 58 -5.25 9.29 20.29
N GLN A 59 -3.92 9.19 20.42
CA GLN A 59 -3.26 8.52 21.52
C GLN A 59 -2.03 9.34 21.93
N PRO A 60 -1.75 9.52 23.23
CA PRO A 60 -0.54 10.20 23.67
C PRO A 60 0.71 9.41 23.25
N LYS A 61 1.78 10.14 22.91
CA LYS A 61 3.13 9.58 22.82
C LYS A 61 3.64 9.16 24.21
N LEU A 62 4.53 8.19 24.26
CA LEU A 62 5.21 7.79 25.51
C LEU A 62 6.46 8.64 25.78
N GLY A 63 7.06 9.19 24.73
CA GLY A 63 8.27 10.00 24.79
C GLY A 63 8.61 10.64 23.44
N GLY A 64 9.64 11.49 23.41
CA GLY A 64 10.07 12.22 22.22
C GLY A 64 9.15 13.36 21.82
N ASN A 65 9.32 13.87 20.59
CA ASN A 65 8.61 15.04 20.08
C ASN A 65 8.03 14.80 18.68
N ILE A 66 6.87 15.40 18.43
CA ILE A 66 6.23 15.41 17.11
C ILE A 66 5.91 16.86 16.81
N PHE A 67 6.52 17.41 15.76
CA PHE A 67 6.26 18.74 15.26
C PHE A 67 5.45 18.64 13.97
N ILE A 68 4.38 19.42 13.87
CA ILE A 68 3.54 19.50 12.68
C ILE A 68 3.45 20.96 12.29
N GLU A 69 3.76 21.28 11.04
CA GLU A 69 3.86 22.67 10.55
C GLU A 69 4.75 23.56 11.46
N GLY A 70 5.83 22.97 12.01
CA GLY A 70 6.81 23.64 12.86
C GLY A 70 6.41 23.85 14.32
N LYS A 71 5.24 23.35 14.77
CA LYS A 71 4.78 23.45 16.16
C LYS A 71 4.60 22.08 16.79
N GLU A 72 4.95 21.94 18.06
CA GLU A 72 4.82 20.66 18.79
C GLU A 72 3.35 20.26 18.92
N ILE A 73 3.03 18.97 18.72
CA ILE A 73 1.66 18.45 18.64
C ILE A 73 0.84 18.74 19.90
N GLY A 74 1.45 18.70 21.08
CA GLY A 74 0.84 18.96 22.39
C GLY A 74 0.57 20.43 22.67
N ASP A 75 1.20 21.35 21.92
CA ASP A 75 0.94 22.79 22.05
C ASP A 75 -0.29 23.24 21.25
N TYR A 76 -0.84 22.36 20.39
CA TYR A 76 -2.08 22.62 19.67
C TYR A 76 -3.29 22.41 20.58
N THR A 77 -4.26 23.32 20.50
CA THR A 77 -5.62 22.99 20.97
C THR A 77 -6.32 22.11 19.93
N ASP A 78 -7.34 21.33 20.33
CA ASP A 78 -8.12 20.48 19.40
C ASP A 78 -8.66 21.26 18.19
N LYS A 79 -9.08 22.52 18.41
CA LYS A 79 -9.55 23.40 17.34
C LYS A 79 -8.43 23.80 16.37
N GLN A 80 -7.23 24.04 16.87
CA GLN A 80 -6.09 24.32 16.00
C GLN A 80 -5.65 23.05 15.27
N LEU A 81 -5.57 21.92 15.97
CA LEU A 81 -5.15 20.64 15.39
C LEU A 81 -6.09 20.16 14.29
N SER A 82 -7.40 20.32 14.47
CA SER A 82 -8.42 20.04 13.45
C SER A 82 -8.33 20.92 12.21
N ARG A 83 -7.51 21.97 12.19
CA ARG A 83 -7.16 22.74 10.98
C ARG A 83 -5.84 22.34 10.35
N VAL A 84 -5.08 21.47 11.03
CA VAL A 84 -3.74 21.03 10.60
C VAL A 84 -3.74 19.56 10.16
N ILE A 85 -4.60 18.73 10.77
CA ILE A 85 -4.68 17.29 10.51
C ILE A 85 -6.12 16.88 10.18
N SER A 86 -6.28 16.09 9.12
CA SER A 86 -7.48 15.29 8.88
C SER A 86 -7.13 13.80 8.89
N VAL A 87 -8.10 12.96 9.26
CA VAL A 87 -7.90 11.52 9.42
C VAL A 87 -9.04 10.76 8.73
N VAL A 88 -8.68 9.73 7.96
CA VAL A 88 -9.61 8.77 7.36
C VAL A 88 -9.33 7.40 7.98
N LEU A 89 -10.25 6.91 8.80
CA LEU A 89 -10.11 5.60 9.45
C LEU A 89 -10.81 4.50 8.65
N THR A 90 -10.37 3.25 8.85
CA THR A 90 -10.93 2.06 8.21
C THR A 90 -12.36 1.75 8.66
N GLU A 91 -12.75 2.18 9.88
CA GLU A 91 -14.04 1.80 10.47
C GLU A 91 -15.24 2.40 9.72
N LYS A 92 -16.21 1.53 9.42
CA LYS A 92 -17.45 1.92 8.73
C LYS A 92 -18.42 2.57 9.71
N CYS A 93 -18.67 3.87 9.55
CA CYS A 93 -19.85 4.51 10.16
C CYS A 93 -21.14 4.14 9.38
N ASP A 94 -22.12 3.49 10.03
CA ASP A 94 -23.44 3.28 9.41
C ASP A 94 -24.18 4.63 9.35
N ILE A 95 -24.17 5.29 8.18
CA ILE A 95 -24.79 6.59 7.95
C ILE A 95 -25.93 6.42 6.96
N ARG A 96 -27.16 6.29 7.48
CA ARG A 96 -28.35 6.00 6.65
C ARG A 96 -29.03 7.23 6.07
N ASN A 97 -29.09 8.32 6.81
CA ASN A 97 -29.91 9.49 6.46
C ASN A 97 -29.07 10.74 6.18
N MET A 98 -28.04 10.57 5.36
CA MET A 98 -27.16 11.66 4.95
C MET A 98 -26.77 11.47 3.49
N SER A 99 -26.87 12.55 2.72
CA SER A 99 -26.33 12.60 1.38
C SER A 99 -24.80 12.74 1.40
N VAL A 100 -24.16 12.46 0.26
CA VAL A 100 -22.71 12.62 0.10
C VAL A 100 -22.25 14.05 0.38
N VAL A 101 -22.95 15.05 -0.17
CA VAL A 101 -22.60 16.46 0.01
C VAL A 101 -22.70 16.90 1.48
N GLU A 102 -23.70 16.40 2.21
CA GLU A 102 -23.86 16.69 3.64
C GLU A 102 -22.71 16.07 4.46
N LEU A 103 -22.35 14.81 4.18
CA LEU A 103 -21.25 14.13 4.87
C LEU A 103 -19.91 14.82 4.62
N ILE A 104 -19.64 15.22 3.38
CA ILE A 104 -18.42 15.97 3.03
C ILE A 104 -18.45 17.36 3.68
N GLY A 105 -19.63 17.99 3.76
CA GLY A 105 -19.87 19.22 4.49
C GLY A 105 -19.43 19.18 5.96
N LEU A 106 -19.53 18.03 6.62
CA LEU A 106 -19.02 17.86 7.99
C LEU A 106 -17.50 18.06 8.11
N GLY A 107 -16.74 17.96 7.01
CA GLY A 107 -15.33 18.33 6.97
C GLY A 107 -15.08 19.80 7.31
N ARG A 108 -16.08 20.68 7.15
CA ARG A 108 -15.98 22.11 7.46
C ARG A 108 -16.19 22.45 8.93
N SER A 109 -16.44 21.46 9.79
CA SER A 109 -16.69 21.69 11.22
C SER A 109 -15.64 22.53 11.97
N PRO A 110 -14.33 22.53 11.61
CA PRO A 110 -13.35 23.43 12.25
C PRO A 110 -13.52 24.92 11.91
N TYR A 111 -14.28 25.23 10.86
CA TYR A 111 -14.51 26.58 10.33
C TYR A 111 -15.94 27.07 10.62
N THR A 112 -16.88 26.15 10.84
CA THR A 112 -18.23 26.52 11.23
C THR A 112 -18.26 27.05 12.67
N GLY A 113 -19.01 28.12 12.89
CA GLY A 113 -19.22 28.66 14.23
C GLY A 113 -20.09 27.73 15.08
N PHE A 114 -20.52 28.21 16.25
CA PHE A 114 -21.36 27.46 17.19
C PHE A 114 -22.60 26.80 16.55
N TRP A 115 -23.17 27.44 15.53
CA TRP A 115 -24.38 26.98 14.85
C TRP A 115 -24.15 25.91 13.78
N GLY A 116 -22.89 25.59 13.43
CA GLY A 116 -22.57 24.54 12.47
C GLY A 116 -22.95 24.83 11.01
N THR A 117 -23.43 26.03 10.70
CA THR A 117 -23.94 26.39 9.36
C THR A 117 -22.79 26.62 8.37
N LEU A 118 -22.88 26.00 7.20
CA LEU A 118 -21.94 26.20 6.09
C LEU A 118 -22.18 27.56 5.40
N SER A 119 -21.10 28.33 5.23
CA SER A 119 -21.12 29.54 4.39
C SER A 119 -21.20 29.20 2.90
N LYS A 120 -21.27 30.22 2.03
CA LYS A 120 -21.19 30.01 0.57
C LYS A 120 -19.80 29.51 0.16
N GLU A 121 -18.77 30.02 0.83
CA GLU A 121 -17.37 29.62 0.65
C GLU A 121 -17.18 28.17 1.09
N ASP A 122 -17.76 27.76 2.22
CA ASP A 122 -17.71 26.36 2.69
C ASP A 122 -18.34 25.39 1.68
N LYS A 123 -19.50 25.74 1.13
CA LYS A 123 -20.14 24.94 0.07
C LYS A 123 -19.25 24.83 -1.17
N THR A 124 -18.58 25.91 -1.56
CA THR A 124 -17.62 25.91 -2.67
C THR A 124 -16.44 24.97 -2.40
N VAL A 125 -15.93 24.93 -1.17
CA VAL A 125 -14.86 23.98 -0.78
C VAL A 125 -15.35 22.54 -0.83
N VAL A 126 -16.57 22.28 -0.39
CA VAL A 126 -17.20 20.95 -0.48
C VAL A 126 -17.33 20.50 -1.94
N ASP A 127 -17.86 21.34 -2.82
CA ASP A 127 -18.03 21.03 -4.24
C ASP A 127 -16.68 20.78 -4.94
N LYS A 128 -15.66 21.58 -4.63
CA LYS A 128 -14.29 21.34 -5.12
C LYS A 128 -13.74 20.00 -4.64
N SER A 129 -13.97 19.64 -3.38
CA SER A 129 -13.48 18.37 -2.80
C SER A 129 -14.17 17.16 -3.44
N ILE A 130 -15.48 17.27 -3.73
CA ILE A 130 -16.24 16.27 -4.49
C ILE A 130 -15.65 16.09 -5.91
N ALA A 131 -15.32 17.19 -6.58
CA ALA A 131 -14.75 17.16 -7.92
C ALA A 131 -13.34 16.52 -7.93
N LEU A 132 -12.50 16.84 -6.94
CA LEU A 132 -11.12 16.33 -6.83
C LEU A 132 -11.06 14.80 -6.73
N VAL A 133 -12.06 14.16 -6.12
CA VAL A 133 -12.12 12.69 -6.02
C VAL A 133 -12.97 12.04 -7.12
N GLY A 134 -13.46 12.83 -8.08
CA GLY A 134 -14.19 12.32 -9.25
C GLY A 134 -15.61 11.82 -8.98
N ILE A 135 -16.29 12.33 -7.95
CA ILE A 135 -17.65 11.86 -7.57
C ILE A 135 -18.80 12.89 -7.65
N PRO A 136 -18.81 13.90 -8.56
CA PRO A 136 -19.90 14.87 -8.62
C PRO A 136 -21.28 14.23 -8.87
N HIS A 137 -21.31 13.14 -9.63
CA HIS A 137 -22.53 12.37 -9.91
C HIS A 137 -23.11 11.67 -8.65
N LEU A 138 -22.36 11.57 -7.55
CA LEU A 138 -22.80 10.97 -6.29
C LEU A 138 -23.24 12.01 -5.25
N ALA A 139 -23.04 13.31 -5.49
CA ALA A 139 -23.18 14.36 -4.48
C ALA A 139 -24.51 14.35 -3.71
N HIS A 140 -25.62 14.02 -4.40
CA HIS A 140 -26.96 13.98 -3.81
C HIS A 140 -27.45 12.56 -3.49
N ARG A 141 -26.62 11.52 -3.70
CA ARG A 141 -26.98 10.15 -3.32
C ARG A 141 -26.83 9.96 -1.81
N MET A 142 -27.62 9.05 -1.27
CA MET A 142 -27.52 8.64 0.13
C MET A 142 -26.26 7.78 0.33
N VAL A 143 -25.49 8.08 1.38
CA VAL A 143 -24.20 7.41 1.67
C VAL A 143 -24.35 5.90 1.82
N HIS A 144 -25.43 5.41 2.45
CA HIS A 144 -25.66 3.96 2.61
C HIS A 144 -25.93 3.21 1.30
N THR A 145 -26.14 3.91 0.18
CA THR A 145 -26.39 3.30 -1.14
C THR A 145 -25.12 3.13 -1.97
N LEU A 146 -23.98 3.60 -1.46
CA LEU A 146 -22.70 3.60 -2.16
C LEU A 146 -21.99 2.26 -2.00
N SER A 147 -21.19 1.89 -3.00
CA SER A 147 -20.18 0.85 -2.89
C SER A 147 -19.07 1.25 -1.89
N ASP A 148 -18.28 0.27 -1.44
CA ASP A 148 -17.18 0.53 -0.51
C ASP A 148 -16.14 1.51 -1.08
N GLY A 149 -15.81 1.40 -2.38
CA GLY A 149 -14.88 2.31 -3.05
C GLY A 149 -15.40 3.75 -3.16
N GLU A 150 -16.67 3.91 -3.53
CA GLU A 150 -17.33 5.23 -3.56
C GLU A 150 -17.39 5.85 -2.16
N ARG A 151 -17.75 5.06 -1.15
CA ARG A 151 -17.78 5.50 0.25
C ARG A 151 -16.40 5.96 0.72
N GLN A 152 -15.34 5.27 0.31
CA GLN A 152 -13.98 5.67 0.63
C GLN A 152 -13.60 7.01 -0.03
N LYS A 153 -13.97 7.21 -1.30
CA LYS A 153 -13.78 8.51 -1.99
C LYS A 153 -14.53 9.64 -1.26
N VAL A 154 -15.73 9.37 -0.76
CA VAL A 154 -16.49 10.34 0.06
C VAL A 154 -15.75 10.71 1.34
N MET A 155 -15.16 9.73 2.04
CA MET A 155 -14.38 10.00 3.26
C MET A 155 -13.11 10.80 2.98
N ILE A 156 -12.44 10.54 1.85
CA ILE A 156 -11.29 11.33 1.40
C ILE A 156 -11.72 12.75 1.01
N ALA A 157 -12.82 12.91 0.29
CA ALA A 157 -13.37 14.24 -0.03
C ALA A 157 -13.74 15.02 1.23
N LYS A 158 -14.28 14.35 2.27
CA LYS A 158 -14.52 14.97 3.58
C LYS A 158 -13.22 15.47 4.22
N ALA A 159 -12.14 14.69 4.16
CA ALA A 159 -10.83 15.09 4.66
C ALA A 159 -10.23 16.26 3.85
N LEU A 160 -10.37 16.25 2.53
CA LEU A 160 -9.98 17.37 1.65
C LEU A 160 -10.77 18.64 1.96
N ALA A 161 -12.08 18.52 2.20
CA ALA A 161 -12.94 19.63 2.55
C ALA A 161 -12.54 20.28 3.88
N GLN A 162 -11.86 19.56 4.78
CA GLN A 162 -11.32 20.11 6.02
C GLN A 162 -10.13 21.06 5.79
N GLU A 163 -9.59 21.13 4.57
CA GLU A 163 -8.51 22.04 4.15
C GLU A 163 -7.25 21.95 5.02
N THR A 164 -6.89 20.76 5.48
CA THR A 164 -5.68 20.54 6.28
C THR A 164 -4.46 20.26 5.39
N PRO A 165 -3.24 20.66 5.83
CA PRO A 165 -1.99 20.31 5.15
C PRO A 165 -1.64 18.82 5.26
N VAL A 166 -2.05 18.15 6.36
CA VAL A 166 -1.77 16.73 6.61
C VAL A 166 -3.06 15.92 6.53
N ILE A 167 -3.00 14.77 5.84
CA ILE A 167 -4.03 13.74 5.82
C ILE A 167 -3.42 12.40 6.24
N TYR A 168 -3.94 11.82 7.33
CA TYR A 168 -3.63 10.45 7.71
C TYR A 168 -4.72 9.48 7.25
N LEU A 169 -4.35 8.32 6.72
CA LEU A 169 -5.31 7.28 6.34
C LEU A 169 -4.92 5.92 6.95
N ASP A 170 -5.86 5.29 7.65
CA ASP A 170 -5.66 3.93 8.19
C ASP A 170 -6.26 2.90 7.22
N GLU A 171 -5.42 2.12 6.54
CA GLU A 171 -5.80 1.06 5.60
C GLU A 171 -6.90 1.49 4.59
N PRO A 172 -6.69 2.58 3.81
CA PRO A 172 -7.75 3.15 2.97
C PRO A 172 -8.18 2.24 1.81
N THR A 173 -7.40 1.20 1.51
CA THR A 173 -7.67 0.22 0.46
C THR A 173 -8.28 -1.07 0.99
N ALA A 174 -8.55 -1.16 2.30
CA ALA A 174 -9.18 -2.32 2.91
C ALA A 174 -10.55 -2.60 2.27
N PHE A 175 -10.86 -3.88 2.08
CA PHE A 175 -12.12 -4.36 1.50
C PHE A 175 -12.40 -3.97 0.04
N LEU A 176 -11.49 -3.27 -0.63
CA LEU A 176 -11.58 -2.97 -2.05
C LEU A 176 -11.06 -4.13 -2.91
N ASP A 177 -11.63 -4.30 -4.11
CA ASP A 177 -11.07 -5.19 -5.12
C ASP A 177 -9.80 -4.58 -5.74
N PHE A 178 -8.99 -5.41 -6.42
CA PHE A 178 -7.68 -4.97 -6.91
C PHE A 178 -7.74 -3.72 -7.83
N PRO A 179 -8.66 -3.63 -8.81
CA PRO A 179 -8.80 -2.40 -9.62
C PRO A 179 -9.11 -1.16 -8.77
N SER A 180 -10.05 -1.26 -7.82
CA SER A 180 -10.40 -0.12 -6.95
C SER A 180 -9.25 0.27 -6.02
N LYS A 181 -8.44 -0.68 -5.57
CA LYS A 181 -7.21 -0.39 -4.78
C LYS A 181 -6.20 0.43 -5.59
N VAL A 182 -5.98 0.05 -6.85
CA VAL A 182 -5.10 0.80 -7.77
C VAL A 182 -5.63 2.21 -7.98
N GLU A 183 -6.91 2.35 -8.31
CA GLU A 183 -7.56 3.66 -8.50
C GLU A 183 -7.43 4.54 -7.26
N MET A 184 -7.66 3.97 -6.07
CA MET A 184 -7.55 4.69 -4.80
C MET A 184 -6.13 5.18 -4.53
N MET A 185 -5.13 4.34 -4.72
CA MET A 185 -3.72 4.71 -4.52
C MET A 185 -3.27 5.79 -5.52
N GLN A 186 -3.69 5.67 -6.79
CA GLN A 186 -3.43 6.69 -7.82
C GLN A 186 -4.10 8.02 -7.48
N LEU A 187 -5.34 7.99 -7.00
CA LEU A 187 -6.04 9.19 -6.54
C LEU A 187 -5.28 9.86 -5.40
N LEU A 188 -4.86 9.12 -4.36
CA LEU A 188 -4.12 9.67 -3.23
C LEU A 188 -2.77 10.27 -3.69
N HIS A 189 -2.05 9.59 -4.57
CA HIS A 189 -0.80 10.11 -5.14
C HIS A 189 -1.03 11.41 -5.91
N GLN A 190 -2.05 11.46 -6.78
CA GLN A 190 -2.41 12.67 -7.51
C GLN A 190 -2.79 13.82 -6.57
N LEU A 191 -3.59 13.54 -5.53
CA LEU A 191 -4.04 14.54 -4.56
C LEU A 191 -2.86 15.15 -3.80
N SER A 192 -1.90 14.34 -3.35
CA SER A 192 -0.71 14.86 -2.66
C SER A 192 -0.01 15.94 -3.48
N ARG A 193 0.25 15.68 -4.77
CA ARG A 193 0.94 16.60 -5.68
C ARG A 193 0.10 17.79 -6.12
N GLN A 194 -1.17 17.58 -6.47
CA GLN A 194 -2.04 18.66 -6.96
C GLN A 194 -2.44 19.65 -5.88
N THR A 195 -2.47 19.21 -4.62
CA THR A 195 -2.91 20.03 -3.49
C THR A 195 -1.81 20.39 -2.50
N ASP A 196 -0.55 20.01 -2.81
CA ASP A 196 0.63 20.16 -1.95
C ASP A 196 0.39 19.64 -0.52
N LYS A 197 -0.35 18.53 -0.41
CA LYS A 197 -0.71 17.92 0.87
C LYS A 197 0.27 16.82 1.24
N THR A 198 0.57 16.73 2.53
CA THR A 198 1.24 15.58 3.12
C THR A 198 0.22 14.46 3.30
N ILE A 199 0.37 13.36 2.57
CA ILE A 199 -0.53 12.20 2.70
C ILE A 199 0.27 11.03 3.26
N PHE A 200 -0.13 10.56 4.44
CA PHE A 200 0.50 9.43 5.11
C PHE A 200 -0.53 8.34 5.36
N LEU A 201 -0.32 7.14 4.81
CA LEU A 201 -1.25 6.03 4.95
C LEU A 201 -0.59 4.76 5.46
N SER A 202 -1.30 3.99 6.27
CA SER A 202 -0.96 2.59 6.52
C SER A 202 -1.58 1.70 5.44
N THR A 203 -0.83 0.71 4.96
CA THR A 203 -1.39 -0.32 4.09
C THR A 203 -0.71 -1.66 4.24
N HIS A 204 -1.45 -2.72 3.94
CA HIS A 204 -0.92 -4.06 3.73
C HIS A 204 -0.61 -4.38 2.25
N ASP A 205 -1.05 -3.55 1.31
CA ASP A 205 -0.84 -3.73 -0.14
C ASP A 205 0.54 -3.25 -0.57
N LEU A 206 1.54 -4.05 -0.23
CA LEU A 206 2.96 -3.80 -0.49
C LEU A 206 3.29 -3.49 -1.95
N GLU A 207 2.80 -4.31 -2.89
CA GLU A 207 3.11 -4.13 -4.32
C GLU A 207 2.62 -2.77 -4.83
N LEU A 208 1.42 -2.35 -4.43
CA LEU A 208 0.88 -1.04 -4.80
C LEU A 208 1.64 0.10 -4.12
N ALA A 209 2.00 -0.06 -2.84
CA ALA A 209 2.78 0.94 -2.13
C ALA A 209 4.15 1.16 -2.80
N LEU A 210 4.87 0.09 -3.17
CA LEU A 210 6.16 0.21 -3.83
C LEU A 210 6.07 0.81 -5.24
N GLN A 211 4.94 0.65 -5.93
CA GLN A 211 4.75 1.19 -7.28
C GLN A 211 4.34 2.67 -7.29
N ILE A 212 3.67 3.15 -6.24
CA ILE A 212 2.94 4.44 -6.27
C ILE A 212 3.46 5.44 -5.22
N ALA A 213 3.97 4.98 -4.07
CA ALA A 213 4.39 5.88 -3.01
C ALA A 213 5.69 6.62 -3.35
N ASP A 214 5.79 7.89 -2.94
CA ASP A 214 7.03 8.65 -3.03
C ASP A 214 8.02 8.20 -1.94
N LYS A 215 7.49 7.82 -0.76
CA LYS A 215 8.26 7.33 0.39
C LYS A 215 7.60 6.13 1.06
N ILE A 216 8.43 5.24 1.58
CA ILE A 216 8.01 4.07 2.35
C ILE A 216 8.62 4.14 3.74
N TRP A 217 7.78 3.87 4.74
CA TRP A 217 8.20 3.62 6.11
C TRP A 217 7.99 2.13 6.39
N LEU A 218 9.08 1.36 6.51
CA LEU A 218 9.06 -0.04 6.88
C LEU A 218 9.18 -0.15 8.40
N MET A 219 8.12 -0.62 9.06
CA MET A 219 8.11 -0.86 10.50
C MET A 219 8.33 -2.35 10.81
N ASP A 220 9.44 -2.67 11.49
CA ASP A 220 9.84 -3.99 11.92
C ASP A 220 10.14 -4.03 13.44
N LYS A 221 9.98 -5.20 14.06
CA LYS A 221 10.27 -5.37 15.50
C LYS A 221 11.76 -5.29 15.83
N VAL A 222 12.64 -5.65 14.89
CA VAL A 222 14.10 -5.71 15.11
C VAL A 222 14.76 -4.40 14.74
N ASN A 223 14.38 -3.81 13.60
CA ASN A 223 15.05 -2.62 13.05
C ASN A 223 14.29 -1.31 13.30
N GLY A 224 13.16 -1.32 14.01
CA GLY A 224 12.34 -0.14 14.22
C GLY A 224 11.69 0.35 12.93
N VAL A 225 11.85 1.63 12.60
CA VAL A 225 11.32 2.25 11.38
C VAL A 225 12.45 2.56 10.41
N THR A 226 12.43 1.93 9.25
CA THR A 226 13.36 2.22 8.14
C THR A 226 12.63 3.02 7.06
N ILE A 227 13.24 4.11 6.60
CA ILE A 227 12.60 5.09 5.71
C ILE A 227 13.42 5.27 4.44
N GLY A 228 12.75 5.31 3.30
CA GLY A 228 13.41 5.56 2.02
C GLY A 228 12.42 5.64 0.86
N THR A 229 12.92 5.91 -0.34
CA THR A 229 12.15 5.63 -1.55
C THR A 229 12.05 4.12 -1.75
N PRO A 230 11.05 3.60 -2.48
CA PRO A 230 11.00 2.19 -2.84
C PRO A 230 12.32 1.68 -3.45
N GLU A 231 12.97 2.49 -4.29
CA GLU A 231 14.21 2.16 -4.97
C GLU A 231 15.40 2.07 -4.00
N ASP A 232 15.56 3.05 -3.11
CA ASP A 232 16.66 3.05 -2.14
C ASP A 232 16.55 1.86 -1.17
N LEU A 233 15.32 1.55 -0.72
CA LEU A 233 15.05 0.41 0.17
C LEU A 233 15.21 -0.94 -0.52
N SER A 234 15.03 -0.98 -1.84
CA SER A 234 15.37 -2.14 -2.67
C SER A 234 16.88 -2.33 -2.74
N LEU A 235 17.61 -1.28 -3.15
CA LEU A 235 19.06 -1.33 -3.38
C LEU A 235 19.87 -1.59 -2.11
N ASN A 236 19.45 -1.04 -0.97
CA ASN A 236 20.14 -1.25 0.31
C ASN A 236 19.74 -2.58 1.01
N GLY A 237 18.86 -3.37 0.39
CA GLY A 237 18.42 -4.67 0.90
C GLY A 237 17.41 -4.62 2.05
N SER A 238 16.91 -3.44 2.43
CA SER A 238 15.91 -3.29 3.50
C SER A 238 14.63 -4.05 3.19
N LEU A 239 14.14 -3.98 1.94
CA LEU A 239 12.97 -4.76 1.51
C LEU A 239 13.26 -6.26 1.59
N SER A 240 14.36 -6.72 1.00
CA SER A 240 14.75 -8.14 1.04
C SER A 240 14.80 -8.69 2.47
N ASN A 241 15.45 -7.97 3.39
CA ASN A 241 15.58 -8.36 4.78
C ASN A 241 14.23 -8.39 5.52
N PHE A 242 13.36 -7.42 5.23
CA PHE A 242 12.03 -7.34 5.83
C PHE A 242 11.15 -8.53 5.41
N PHE A 243 11.31 -9.05 4.19
CA PHE A 243 10.46 -10.13 3.66
C PHE A 243 11.05 -11.53 3.74
N ALA A 244 12.38 -11.69 3.76
CA ALA A 244 13.04 -13.00 3.87
C ALA A 244 12.51 -13.83 5.05
N ARG A 245 12.15 -13.17 6.16
CA ARG A 245 11.60 -13.80 7.37
C ARG A 245 10.20 -14.40 7.19
N LYS A 246 9.54 -14.19 6.05
CA LYS A 246 8.17 -14.65 5.76
C LYS A 246 8.10 -15.76 4.71
N GLY A 247 9.24 -16.36 4.32
CA GLY A 247 9.27 -17.31 3.20
C GLY A 247 8.98 -16.65 1.85
N ILE A 248 9.21 -15.32 1.78
CA ILE A 248 9.01 -14.51 0.59
C ILE A 248 10.37 -13.95 0.19
N ALA A 249 10.75 -14.13 -1.06
CA ALA A 249 11.94 -13.53 -1.64
C ALA A 249 11.55 -12.28 -2.44
N PHE A 250 12.34 -11.21 -2.31
CA PHE A 250 12.22 -10.03 -3.14
C PHE A 250 13.17 -10.16 -4.34
N ASP A 251 12.63 -10.09 -5.55
CA ASP A 251 13.42 -10.17 -6.77
C ASP A 251 13.86 -8.76 -7.17
N LEU A 252 15.16 -8.48 -7.02
CA LEU A 252 15.76 -7.17 -7.30
C LEU A 252 15.68 -6.74 -8.77
N GLU A 253 15.58 -7.69 -9.71
CA GLU A 253 15.53 -7.41 -11.15
C GLU A 253 14.13 -6.91 -11.56
N THR A 254 13.10 -7.52 -10.96
CA THR A 254 11.69 -7.24 -11.28
C THR A 254 11.00 -6.32 -10.30
N GLY A 255 11.57 -6.12 -9.10
CA GLY A 255 10.91 -5.39 -8.00
C GLY A 255 9.68 -6.12 -7.44
N LEU A 256 9.51 -7.42 -7.75
CA LEU A 256 8.34 -8.21 -7.37
C LEU A 256 8.67 -9.23 -6.28
N PHE A 257 7.66 -9.55 -5.48
CA PHE A 257 7.74 -10.60 -4.48
C PHE A 257 7.48 -11.97 -5.10
N ARG A 258 8.25 -12.96 -4.66
CA ARG A 258 8.08 -14.37 -5.03
C ARG A 258 8.03 -15.22 -3.78
N VAL A 259 7.26 -16.29 -3.83
CA VAL A 259 7.34 -17.33 -2.79
C VAL A 259 8.73 -17.96 -2.90
N ALA A 260 9.43 -18.05 -1.77
CA ALA A 260 10.69 -18.77 -1.70
C ALA A 260 10.38 -20.26 -1.79
N ASN A 261 10.33 -20.78 -3.02
CA ASN A 261 10.08 -22.19 -3.26
C ASN A 261 11.38 -22.97 -3.06
N GLU A 262 11.33 -24.03 -2.25
CA GLU A 262 12.31 -25.10 -2.34
C GLU A 262 12.04 -25.87 -3.64
N TYR A 263 13.05 -25.93 -4.50
CA TYR A 263 12.93 -26.64 -5.77
C TYR A 263 13.39 -28.08 -5.59
N THR A 264 12.53 -29.04 -5.91
CA THR A 264 12.84 -30.47 -5.83
C THR A 264 13.51 -31.00 -7.09
N SER A 265 13.46 -30.22 -8.18
CA SER A 265 14.05 -30.58 -9.47
C SER A 265 14.34 -29.34 -10.32
N GLN A 266 15.11 -29.51 -11.39
CA GLN A 266 15.50 -28.43 -12.29
C GLN A 266 15.34 -28.85 -13.76
N ILE A 267 14.76 -27.98 -14.59
CA ILE A 267 14.57 -28.18 -16.03
C ILE A 267 15.07 -26.94 -16.75
N ARG A 268 15.90 -27.13 -17.78
CA ARG A 268 16.35 -26.01 -18.61
C ARG A 268 15.20 -25.51 -19.47
N LEU A 269 14.93 -24.20 -19.43
CA LEU A 269 13.86 -23.60 -20.22
C LEU A 269 14.46 -22.74 -21.34
N ALA A 270 14.18 -23.10 -22.59
CA ALA A 270 14.63 -22.40 -23.78
C ALA A 270 13.46 -21.64 -24.43
N GLY A 271 13.69 -20.37 -24.76
CA GLY A 271 12.68 -19.50 -25.36
C GLY A 271 12.67 -18.08 -24.78
N HIS A 272 11.78 -17.24 -25.28
CA HIS A 272 11.60 -15.85 -24.86
C HIS A 272 10.13 -15.43 -24.94
N GLY A 273 9.80 -14.25 -24.41
CA GLY A 273 8.45 -13.70 -24.46
C GLY A 273 7.44 -14.36 -23.50
N GLN A 274 6.16 -14.19 -23.82
CA GLN A 274 5.06 -14.53 -22.91
C GLN A 274 4.96 -16.03 -22.63
N LYS A 275 5.14 -16.89 -23.65
CA LYS A 275 5.10 -18.35 -23.49
C LYS A 275 6.19 -18.83 -22.52
N TYR A 276 7.42 -18.36 -22.68
CA TYR A 276 8.52 -18.62 -21.77
C TYR A 276 8.17 -18.22 -20.33
N ALA A 277 7.65 -17.01 -20.12
CA ALA A 277 7.28 -16.52 -18.79
C ALA A 277 6.19 -17.38 -18.14
N MET A 278 5.17 -17.79 -18.90
CA MET A 278 4.07 -18.60 -18.38
C MET A 278 4.49 -20.04 -18.06
N VAL A 279 5.33 -20.67 -18.90
CA VAL A 279 5.88 -22.01 -18.62
C VAL A 279 6.80 -21.96 -17.40
N ARG A 280 7.68 -20.96 -17.30
CA ARG A 280 8.53 -20.75 -16.11
C ARG A 280 7.68 -20.64 -14.84
N LYS A 281 6.64 -19.80 -14.86
CA LYS A 281 5.73 -19.62 -13.72
C LYS A 281 5.03 -20.93 -13.35
N ALA A 282 4.57 -21.68 -14.34
CA ALA A 282 3.90 -22.96 -14.14
C ALA A 282 4.82 -24.03 -13.51
N LEU A 283 6.07 -24.13 -13.98
CA LEU A 283 7.08 -25.05 -13.43
C LEU A 283 7.48 -24.67 -12.01
N GLN A 284 7.76 -23.38 -11.77
CA GLN A 284 8.11 -22.88 -10.43
C GLN A 284 6.99 -23.12 -9.41
N ARG A 285 5.72 -22.96 -9.81
CA ARG A 285 4.55 -23.27 -8.96
C ARG A 285 4.52 -24.74 -8.53
N ASN A 286 5.08 -25.65 -9.32
CA ASN A 286 5.14 -27.07 -9.02
C ASN A 286 6.53 -27.50 -8.48
N GLY A 287 7.31 -26.58 -7.89
CA GLY A 287 8.59 -26.92 -7.25
C GLY A 287 9.73 -27.23 -8.23
N ILE A 288 9.62 -26.82 -9.50
CA ILE A 288 10.65 -27.06 -10.52
C ILE A 288 11.37 -25.75 -10.86
N LEU A 289 12.69 -25.69 -10.63
CA LEU A 289 13.50 -24.55 -11.04
C LEU A 289 13.65 -24.57 -12.57
N ALA A 290 13.12 -23.54 -13.23
CA ALA A 290 13.18 -23.43 -14.68
C ALA A 290 13.65 -22.04 -15.11
N ASN A 291 14.83 -21.97 -15.73
CA ASN A 291 15.35 -20.77 -16.39
C ASN A 291 16.40 -21.17 -17.46
N ARG A 292 16.94 -20.18 -18.18
CA ARG A 292 17.92 -20.42 -19.25
C ARG A 292 19.30 -20.86 -18.76
N ASN A 293 19.63 -20.57 -17.51
CA ASN A 293 20.94 -20.81 -16.90
C ASN A 293 20.99 -22.15 -16.16
N VAL A 294 19.88 -22.90 -16.09
CA VAL A 294 19.84 -24.25 -15.53
C VAL A 294 20.58 -25.20 -16.47
N GLU A 295 21.61 -25.86 -15.97
CA GLU A 295 22.28 -26.96 -16.67
C GLU A 295 21.51 -28.26 -16.40
N SER A 296 20.69 -28.67 -17.37
CA SER A 296 19.92 -29.92 -17.30
C SER A 296 19.77 -30.51 -18.71
N GLU A 297 19.93 -31.83 -18.83
CA GLU A 297 19.70 -32.55 -20.09
C GLU A 297 18.21 -32.64 -20.44
N ILE A 298 17.34 -32.46 -19.43
CA ILE A 298 15.91 -32.30 -19.61
C ILE A 298 15.63 -30.83 -19.87
N TYR A 299 15.00 -30.52 -21.01
CA TYR A 299 14.71 -29.15 -21.36
C TYR A 299 13.38 -28.98 -22.09
N ILE A 300 12.81 -27.77 -22.00
CA ILE A 300 11.57 -27.39 -22.65
C ILE A 300 11.86 -26.25 -23.62
N GLU A 301 11.40 -26.38 -24.85
CA GLU A 301 11.36 -25.28 -25.82
C GLU A 301 9.95 -24.70 -25.87
N THR A 302 9.82 -23.40 -25.66
CA THR A 302 8.51 -22.73 -25.66
C THR A 302 8.11 -22.14 -27.01
N GLY A 303 9.01 -22.15 -28.00
CA GLY A 303 8.84 -21.44 -29.27
C GLY A 303 8.61 -19.93 -29.12
N ASP A 304 8.17 -19.28 -30.20
CA ASP A 304 7.74 -17.87 -30.23
C ASP A 304 6.19 -17.75 -30.29
N LEU A 305 5.65 -16.57 -29.99
CA LEU A 305 4.22 -16.22 -30.08
C LEU A 305 3.67 -16.31 -31.52
N LYS A 306 4.52 -16.13 -32.54
CA LYS A 306 4.15 -16.27 -33.96
C LYS A 306 4.18 -17.71 -34.49
N GLY A 307 4.64 -18.67 -33.67
CA GLY A 307 4.69 -20.10 -34.04
C GLY A 307 3.37 -20.83 -33.81
N ASP A 308 3.37 -22.15 -34.01
CA ASP A 308 2.22 -23.08 -33.95
C ASP A 308 1.56 -23.25 -32.56
N GLY A 309 1.91 -22.41 -31.57
CA GLY A 309 1.37 -22.53 -30.22
C GLY A 309 1.99 -23.66 -29.38
N SER A 310 2.93 -24.45 -29.91
CA SER A 310 3.42 -25.65 -29.24
C SER A 310 4.50 -25.39 -28.17
N PHE A 311 4.65 -26.38 -27.30
CA PHE A 311 5.74 -26.54 -26.34
C PHE A 311 6.37 -27.91 -26.59
N VAL A 312 7.69 -27.97 -26.69
CA VAL A 312 8.41 -29.22 -26.96
C VAL A 312 9.20 -29.62 -25.73
N PHE A 313 8.95 -30.83 -25.23
CA PHE A 313 9.64 -31.39 -24.08
C PHE A 313 10.68 -32.42 -24.53
N HIS A 314 11.94 -32.15 -24.19
CA HIS A 314 13.09 -32.97 -24.57
C HIS A 314 13.63 -33.74 -23.37
N ARG A 315 13.99 -35.01 -23.61
CA ARG A 315 14.53 -35.92 -22.61
C ARG A 315 15.71 -36.70 -23.19
N PRO A 316 16.70 -37.08 -22.38
CA PRO A 316 17.80 -37.94 -22.81
C PRO A 316 17.27 -39.26 -23.41
N GLY A 317 17.73 -39.61 -24.60
CA GLY A 317 17.47 -40.91 -25.23
C GLY A 317 16.01 -41.19 -25.64
N LYS A 318 15.13 -40.18 -25.68
CA LYS A 318 13.73 -40.32 -26.12
C LYS A 318 13.36 -39.30 -27.18
N GLU A 319 12.36 -39.63 -28.00
CA GLU A 319 11.81 -38.66 -28.93
C GLU A 319 11.17 -37.46 -28.19
N PRO A 320 11.32 -36.23 -28.74
CA PRO A 320 10.68 -35.04 -28.21
C PRO A 320 9.17 -35.19 -28.17
N VAL A 321 8.53 -34.67 -27.12
CA VAL A 321 7.08 -34.70 -26.99
C VAL A 321 6.54 -33.29 -27.16
N THR A 322 5.70 -33.10 -28.19
CA THR A 322 5.07 -31.82 -28.49
C THR A 322 3.68 -31.75 -27.86
N VAL A 323 3.41 -30.66 -27.15
CA VAL A 323 2.10 -30.36 -26.56
C VAL A 323 1.65 -28.95 -26.86
N TYR A 324 0.35 -28.69 -26.80
CA TYR A 324 -0.26 -27.41 -27.17
C TYR A 324 -0.89 -26.67 -25.99
N SER A 325 -0.66 -27.14 -24.75
CA SER A 325 -1.07 -26.44 -23.54
C SER A 325 -0.08 -26.66 -22.40
N ILE A 326 0.03 -25.66 -21.52
CA ILE A 326 0.86 -25.74 -20.31
C ILE A 326 0.35 -26.83 -19.37
N GLU A 327 -0.96 -27.08 -19.34
CA GLU A 327 -1.55 -28.17 -18.55
C GLU A 327 -1.03 -29.55 -18.98
N LYS A 328 -1.07 -29.84 -20.29
CA LYS A 328 -0.54 -31.10 -20.82
C LYS A 328 0.97 -31.20 -20.61
N LEU A 329 1.69 -30.09 -20.77
CA LEU A 329 3.12 -30.01 -20.47
C LEU A 329 3.40 -30.38 -19.01
N LEU A 330 2.64 -29.82 -18.07
CA LEU A 330 2.78 -30.12 -16.64
C LEU A 330 2.43 -31.58 -16.32
N GLN A 331 1.37 -32.14 -16.89
CA GLN A 331 1.01 -33.55 -16.67
C GLN A 331 2.18 -34.48 -17.06
N ILE A 332 2.78 -34.21 -18.21
CA ILE A 332 3.94 -34.95 -18.70
C ILE A 332 5.11 -34.75 -17.74
N VAL A 333 5.53 -33.51 -17.47
CA VAL A 333 6.68 -33.19 -16.62
C VAL A 333 6.53 -33.78 -15.20
N LEU A 334 5.38 -33.64 -14.57
CA LEU A 334 5.14 -34.09 -13.19
C LEU A 334 5.03 -35.62 -13.08
N SER A 335 4.53 -36.30 -14.12
CA SER A 335 4.54 -37.77 -14.14
C SER A 335 5.95 -38.37 -14.09
N PHE A 336 6.98 -37.61 -14.49
CA PHE A 336 8.38 -38.04 -14.38
C PHE A 336 9.00 -37.78 -13.01
N HIS A 337 8.58 -36.72 -12.33
CA HIS A 337 9.15 -36.32 -11.03
C HIS A 337 8.45 -36.98 -9.82
N SER A 338 7.43 -37.80 -10.05
CA SER A 338 6.66 -38.51 -9.00
C SER A 338 7.17 -39.93 -8.70
N LEU A 339 8.41 -40.24 -9.09
CA LEU A 339 9.12 -41.52 -8.87
C LEU A 339 10.46 -41.25 -8.17
#